data_AF-A0A131YB97-F1
#
_entry.id   AF-A0A131YB97-F1
#
_cell.length_a   1.000
_cell.length_b   1.000
_cell.length_c   1.000
_cell.angle_alpha   90.00
_cell.angle_beta   90.00
_cell.angle_gamma   90.00
#
_symmetry.space_group_name_H-M   'P 1'
#
loop_
_entity.id
_entity.type
_entity.pdbx_description
1 polymer ?
#
loop_
_entity_poly.entity_id
_entity_poly.type
_entity_poly.pdbx_seq_one_letter_code
_entity_poly.pdbx_strand_id
1 'polypeptide(L)'
;MSFPNKEQRQKCWDSRDRYWECLDRNPDDPSPCDKIKAEYQSLCPSQWVKHFNRKREYLKFKDKIENEGRSLGKTGLLLDPGDSQEKLKRAVT
;
A
#
# COMPACT_ATOMS: atom_id res chain seq x y z
N MET A 1 -2.29 22.61 5.42
CA MET A 1 -2.89 21.30 5.75
C MET A 1 -2.57 21.01 7.21
N SER A 2 -3.59 20.88 8.06
CA SER A 2 -3.39 20.59 9.49
C SER A 2 -2.97 19.14 9.69
N PHE A 3 -2.06 18.90 10.63
CA PHE A 3 -1.65 17.54 10.99
C PHE A 3 -2.81 16.83 11.71
N PRO A 4 -3.24 15.64 11.27
CA PRO A 4 -4.33 14.93 11.91
C PRO A 4 -3.94 14.52 13.33
N ASN A 5 -4.86 14.71 14.27
CA ASN A 5 -4.71 14.26 15.65
C ASN A 5 -4.76 12.72 15.74
N LYS A 6 -4.43 12.15 16.91
CA LYS A 6 -4.33 10.69 17.08
C LYS A 6 -5.63 9.96 16.68
N GLU A 7 -6.78 10.51 17.04
CA GLU A 7 -8.09 9.90 16.75
C GLU A 7 -8.42 9.96 15.25
N GLN A 8 -8.14 11.09 14.59
CA GLN A 8 -8.30 11.23 13.14
C GLN A 8 -7.42 10.26 12.36
N ARG A 9 -6.17 10.04 12.84
CA ARG A 9 -5.29 9.03 12.24
C ARG A 9 -5.87 7.62 12.36
N GLN A 10 -6.43 7.28 13.54
CA GLN A 10 -7.06 5.99 13.75
C GLN A 10 -8.24 5.77 12.80
N LYS A 11 -9.17 6.74 12.72
CA LYS A 11 -10.32 6.69 11.80
C LYS A 11 -9.90 6.54 10.33
N CYS A 12 -8.83 7.22 9.93
CA CYS A 12 -8.25 7.08 8.60
C CYS A 12 -7.71 5.65 8.35
N TRP A 13 -6.98 5.07 9.31
CA TRP A 13 -6.48 3.69 9.18
C TRP A 13 -7.60 2.66 9.18
N ASP A 14 -8.60 2.81 10.04
CA ASP A 14 -9.74 1.90 10.11
C ASP A 14 -10.58 1.92 8.81
N SER A 15 -10.75 3.10 8.19
CA SER A 15 -11.44 3.21 6.89
C SER A 15 -10.60 2.68 5.73
N ARG A 16 -9.27 2.88 5.76
CA ARG A 16 -8.33 2.26 4.79
C ARG A 16 -8.46 0.74 4.82
N ASP A 17 -8.42 0.15 6.00
CA ASP A 17 -8.42 -1.30 6.16
C ASP A 17 -9.76 -1.90 5.69
N ARG A 18 -10.88 -1.25 6.00
CA ARG A 18 -12.21 -1.60 5.45
C ARG A 18 -12.24 -1.53 3.92
N TYR A 19 -11.67 -0.49 3.32
CA TYR A 19 -11.60 -0.36 1.87
C TYR A 19 -10.74 -1.45 1.23
N TRP A 20 -9.58 -1.74 1.80
CA TRP A 20 -8.68 -2.77 1.30
C TRP A 20 -9.27 -4.17 1.43
N GLU A 21 -9.90 -4.47 2.56
CA GLU A 21 -10.61 -5.73 2.75
C GLU A 21 -11.73 -5.91 1.71
N CYS A 22 -12.47 -4.83 1.40
CA CYS A 22 -13.46 -4.87 0.33
C CYS A 22 -12.84 -5.21 -1.03
N LEU A 23 -11.70 -4.59 -1.39
CA LEU A 23 -11.00 -4.89 -2.63
C LEU A 23 -10.42 -6.32 -2.66
N ASP A 24 -10.01 -6.88 -1.53
CA ASP A 24 -9.51 -8.25 -1.46
C ASP A 24 -10.65 -9.28 -1.58
N ARG A 25 -11.85 -8.95 -1.09
CA ARG A 25 -13.06 -9.76 -1.31
C ARG A 25 -13.61 -9.66 -2.74
N ASN A 26 -13.36 -8.55 -3.43
CA ASN A 26 -13.86 -8.29 -4.78
C ASN A 26 -12.68 -7.99 -5.74
N PRO A 27 -11.86 -9.00 -6.08
CA PRO A 27 -10.65 -8.79 -6.88
C PRO A 27 -10.93 -8.38 -8.34
N ASP A 28 -12.07 -8.80 -8.89
CA ASP A 28 -12.44 -8.57 -10.29
C ASP A 28 -13.24 -7.28 -10.52
N ASP A 29 -14.01 -6.84 -9.51
CA ASP A 29 -14.86 -5.65 -9.60
C ASP A 29 -14.80 -4.80 -8.32
N PRO A 30 -14.19 -3.61 -8.35
CA PRO A 30 -14.14 -2.71 -7.19
C PRO A 30 -15.39 -1.83 -7.04
N SER A 31 -16.35 -1.85 -7.97
CA SER A 31 -17.59 -1.06 -7.92
C SER A 31 -18.35 -1.13 -6.58
N PRO A 32 -18.53 -2.30 -5.93
CA PRO A 32 -19.20 -2.37 -4.62
C PRO A 32 -18.43 -1.61 -3.51
N CYS A 33 -17.14 -1.37 -3.69
CA CYS A 33 -16.28 -0.69 -2.72
C CYS A 33 -16.28 0.83 -2.85
N ASP A 34 -16.96 1.42 -3.85
CA ASP A 34 -16.92 2.87 -4.11
C ASP A 34 -17.44 3.72 -2.94
N LYS A 35 -18.44 3.23 -2.22
CA LYS A 35 -18.94 3.92 -1.01
C LYS A 35 -17.87 3.98 0.08
N ILE A 36 -17.16 2.86 0.30
CA ILE A 36 -16.09 2.76 1.31
C ILE A 36 -14.86 3.55 0.86
N LYS A 37 -14.60 3.59 -0.45
CA LYS A 37 -13.55 4.42 -1.06
C LYS A 37 -13.79 5.91 -0.80
N ALA A 38 -15.03 6.38 -0.97
CA ALA A 38 -15.40 7.75 -0.69
C ALA A 38 -15.22 8.10 0.81
N GLU A 39 -15.64 7.20 1.71
CA GLU A 39 -15.42 7.36 3.16
C GLU A 39 -13.92 7.46 3.47
N TYR A 40 -13.11 6.54 2.96
CA TYR A 40 -11.65 6.53 3.09
C TYR A 40 -11.00 7.83 2.58
N GLN A 41 -11.42 8.32 1.41
CA GLN A 41 -10.91 9.57 0.85
C GLN A 41 -11.30 10.81 1.66
N SER A 42 -12.44 10.77 2.35
CA SER A 42 -12.92 11.85 3.20
C SER A 42 -12.24 11.89 4.58
N LEU A 43 -11.95 10.72 5.16
CA LEU A 43 -11.35 10.59 6.49
C LEU A 43 -9.83 10.74 6.48
N CYS A 44 -9.20 10.44 5.35
CA CYS A 44 -7.75 10.50 5.21
C CYS A 44 -7.29 11.77 4.46
N PRO A 45 -6.14 12.35 4.84
CA PRO A 45 -5.48 13.37 4.02
C PRO A 45 -5.19 12.84 2.61
N SER A 46 -5.43 13.65 1.56
CA SER A 46 -5.26 13.20 0.17
C SER A 46 -3.85 12.71 -0.15
N GLN A 47 -2.82 13.26 0.50
CA GLN A 47 -1.43 12.79 0.35
C GLN A 47 -1.25 11.36 0.89
N TRP A 48 -1.92 11.03 2.00
CA TRP A 48 -1.87 9.70 2.59
C TRP A 48 -2.60 8.70 1.71
N VAL A 49 -3.78 9.09 1.19
CA VAL A 49 -4.53 8.26 0.23
C VAL A 49 -3.67 7.90 -0.97
N LYS A 50 -3.01 8.89 -1.58
CA LYS A 50 -2.10 8.67 -2.72
C LYS A 50 -0.97 7.71 -2.37
N HIS A 51 -0.33 7.91 -1.21
CA HIS A 51 0.77 7.05 -0.75
C HIS A 51 0.30 5.61 -0.50
N PHE A 52 -0.82 5.43 0.19
CA PHE A 52 -1.38 4.13 0.54
C PHE A 52 -1.83 3.34 -0.70
N ASN A 53 -2.47 4.00 -1.67
CA ASN A 53 -2.87 3.35 -2.93
C ASN A 53 -1.65 2.84 -3.70
N ARG A 54 -0.63 3.68 -3.89
CA ARG A 54 0.63 3.28 -4.54
C ARG A 54 1.30 2.11 -3.79
N LYS A 55 1.32 2.15 -2.46
CA LYS A 55 1.89 1.07 -1.64
C LYS A 55 1.13 -0.24 -1.84
N ARG A 56 -0.19 -0.21 -1.92
CA ARG A 56 -1.01 -1.42 -2.16
C ARG A 56 -0.73 -2.03 -3.53
N GLU A 57 -0.68 -1.22 -4.57
CA GLU A 57 -0.34 -1.68 -5.94
C GLU A 57 1.04 -2.34 -5.97
N TYR A 58 2.03 -1.71 -5.34
CA TYR A 58 3.37 -2.29 -5.22
C TYR A 58 3.37 -3.63 -4.48
N LEU A 59 2.64 -3.75 -3.36
CA LEU A 59 2.54 -5.01 -2.62
C LEU A 59 1.85 -6.11 -3.44
N LYS A 60 0.78 -5.79 -4.18
CA LYS A 60 0.12 -6.75 -5.08
C LYS A 60 1.02 -7.15 -6.24
N PHE A 61 1.80 -6.22 -6.80
CA PHE A 61 2.77 -6.53 -7.84
C PHE A 61 3.90 -7.41 -7.30
N LYS A 62 4.46 -7.07 -6.14
CA LYS A 62 5.50 -7.84 -5.47
C LYS A 62 5.02 -9.28 -5.19
N ASP A 63 3.82 -9.43 -4.64
CA ASP A 63 3.21 -10.74 -4.36
C ASP A 63 3.05 -11.59 -5.63
N LYS A 64 2.61 -10.99 -6.75
CA LYS A 64 2.56 -11.68 -8.06
C LYS A 64 3.94 -12.12 -8.53
N ILE A 65 4.97 -11.26 -8.42
CA ILE A 65 6.33 -11.61 -8.83
C ILE A 65 6.90 -12.75 -7.97
N GLU A 66 6.68 -12.73 -6.66
CA GLU A 66 7.16 -13.75 -5.72
C GLU A 66 6.42 -15.09 -5.91
N ASN A 67 5.10 -15.08 -6.11
CA ASN A 67 4.28 -16.30 -6.19
C ASN A 67 4.17 -16.88 -7.61
N GLU A 68 4.13 -16.05 -8.66
CA GLU A 68 3.86 -16.51 -10.04
C GLU A 68 5.13 -16.70 -10.89
N GLY A 69 6.30 -16.34 -10.35
CA GLY A 69 7.61 -16.72 -10.87
C GLY A 69 7.76 -16.66 -12.39
N ARG A 70 7.69 -15.46 -13.02
CA ARG A 70 8.22 -15.29 -14.39
C ARG A 70 8.57 -13.85 -14.83
N SER A 71 9.86 -13.72 -15.18
CA SER A 71 10.53 -12.83 -16.16
C SER A 71 10.08 -11.37 -16.29
N LEU A 72 10.78 -10.46 -15.61
CA LEU A 72 10.85 -9.05 -16.00
C LEU A 72 11.69 -8.89 -17.27
N GLY A 73 11.01 -8.60 -18.38
CA GLY A 73 11.61 -8.09 -19.61
C GLY A 73 12.19 -6.68 -19.42
N LYS A 74 13.22 -6.39 -20.23
CA LYS A 74 14.10 -5.21 -20.22
C LYS A 74 13.34 -3.86 -20.22
N THR A 75 12.99 -3.32 -19.06
CA THR A 75 13.06 -1.89 -18.66
C THR A 75 12.11 -1.62 -17.50
N GLY A 76 12.63 -1.08 -16.38
CA GLY A 76 11.80 -0.20 -15.55
C GLY A 76 11.91 -0.34 -14.04
N LEU A 77 13.13 -0.25 -13.51
CA LEU A 77 13.46 0.17 -12.13
C LEU A 77 13.03 -0.76 -10.97
N LEU A 78 14.03 -1.50 -10.46
CA LEU A 78 14.06 -2.05 -9.11
C LEU A 78 14.23 -0.86 -8.13
N LEU A 79 13.26 -0.61 -7.25
CA LEU A 79 13.49 0.23 -6.06
C LEU A 79 13.27 -0.63 -4.82
N ASP A 80 14.29 -0.58 -3.98
CA ASP A 80 14.73 -1.66 -3.11
C ASP A 80 13.73 -2.19 -2.06
N PRO A 81 13.92 -3.47 -1.68
CA PRO A 81 13.44 -4.02 -0.42
C PRO A 81 14.11 -3.28 0.74
N GLY A 82 13.32 -2.59 1.57
CA GLY A 82 13.76 -2.00 2.83
C GLY A 82 14.09 -3.04 3.92
N ASP A 83 14.82 -4.11 3.60
CA ASP A 83 15.21 -5.19 4.52
C ASP A 83 16.60 -5.75 4.14
N SER A 84 17.63 -4.90 4.07
CA SER A 84 19.04 -5.37 3.99
C SER A 84 20.10 -4.39 4.52
N GLN A 85 19.72 -3.20 4.99
CA GLN A 85 20.65 -2.33 5.73
C GLN A 85 20.85 -2.76 7.20
N GLU A 86 20.28 -3.88 7.63
CA GLU A 86 20.64 -4.58 8.88
C GLU A 86 21.64 -5.74 8.64
N LYS A 87 22.43 -5.71 7.56
CA LYS A 87 23.57 -6.64 7.37
C LYS A 87 24.93 -5.98 7.17
N LEU A 88 25.00 -4.65 7.15
CA LEU A 88 26.25 -3.89 7.08
C LEU A 88 26.63 -3.24 8.42
N LYS A 89 26.32 -3.91 9.54
CA LYS A 89 26.89 -3.59 10.87
C LYS A 89 27.84 -4.65 11.42
N ARG A 90 28.17 -5.72 10.69
CA ARG A 90 28.97 -6.85 11.24
C ARG A 90 29.92 -7.57 10.26
N ALA A 91 30.41 -6.88 9.24
CA ALA A 91 31.56 -7.36 8.49
C ALA A 91 32.57 -6.21 8.35
N VAL A 92 33.67 -6.28 9.09
CA VAL A 92 34.90 -5.47 8.95
C VAL A 92 34.73 -4.00 9.40
N THR A 93 34.75 -3.71 10.70
CA THR A 93 35.96 -3.63 11.55
C THR A 93 35.69 -4.13 12.95
#